data_AF-A0A6M4G131-F1
#
_entry.id   AF-A0A6M4G131-F1
#
_cell.length_a   1.000
_cell.length_b   1.000
_cell.length_c   1.000
_cell.angle_alpha   90.00
_cell.angle_beta   90.00
_cell.angle_gamma   90.00
#
_symmetry.space_group_name_H-M   'P 1'
#
loop_
_entity.id
_entity.type
_entity.pdbx_description
1 polymer ?
#
loop_
_entity_poly.entity_id
_entity_poly.type
_entity_poly.pdbx_seq_one_letter_code
_entity_poly.pdbx_strand_id
1 'polypeptide(L)'
;MTPFSEGSQRQFRLPPQSGIAAGETIRVSARDMSVETELAQVTDRIRRQHDVAPFLQRLHATSQMHLMPMPGDMMEIVSASPDYIQPEPGSPPVWLQIAAGNDAAELVIYRSEADSNLYVFVPIQVG
;
A
#
# COMPACT_ATOMS: atom_id res chain seq x y z
N MET A 1 59.28 29.90 -8.70
CA MET A 1 57.96 30.03 -8.07
C MET A 1 57.15 30.97 -8.94
N THR A 2 56.26 30.39 -9.73
CA THR A 2 55.50 31.01 -10.81
C THR A 2 54.12 30.34 -10.79
N PRO A 3 53.02 31.09 -10.98
CA PRO A 3 51.67 30.62 -10.68
C PRO A 3 51.13 29.64 -11.74
N PHE A 4 50.30 28.70 -11.27
CA PHE A 4 49.55 27.75 -12.08
C PHE A 4 48.61 28.47 -13.06
N SER A 5 48.78 28.22 -14.35
CA SER A 5 47.89 28.68 -15.41
C SER A 5 46.61 27.83 -15.46
N GLU A 6 45.47 28.52 -15.51
CA GLU A 6 44.12 28.00 -15.76
C GLU A 6 44.06 27.18 -17.06
N GLY A 7 43.68 25.92 -16.94
CA GLY A 7 43.37 25.03 -18.05
C GLY A 7 41.87 24.96 -18.31
N SER A 8 41.40 25.76 -19.27
CA SER A 8 40.36 25.46 -20.28
C SER A 8 39.12 24.65 -19.83
N GLN A 9 38.10 25.34 -19.30
CA GLN A 9 36.74 24.81 -19.30
C GLN A 9 36.11 24.98 -20.69
N ARG A 10 35.97 23.89 -21.44
CA ARG A 10 35.16 23.86 -22.65
C ARG A 10 33.68 23.93 -22.27
N GLN A 11 33.07 25.11 -22.37
CA GLN A 11 31.62 25.25 -22.35
C GLN A 11 31.04 24.59 -23.60
N PHE A 12 30.52 23.37 -23.45
CA PHE A 12 29.62 22.78 -24.44
C PHE A 12 28.28 23.50 -24.36
N ARG A 13 28.02 24.38 -25.32
CA ARG A 13 26.70 24.99 -25.51
C ARG A 13 25.80 23.94 -26.14
N LEU A 14 24.96 23.29 -25.35
CA LEU A 14 23.87 22.47 -25.89
C LEU A 14 22.87 23.40 -26.59
N PRO A 15 22.36 23.05 -27.79
CA PRO A 15 21.30 23.82 -28.43
C PRO A 15 20.03 23.76 -27.56
N PRO A 16 19.16 24.79 -27.61
CA PRO A 16 17.92 24.79 -26.87
C PRO A 16 17.04 23.65 -27.39
N GLN A 17 16.88 22.59 -26.59
CA GLN A 17 15.87 21.60 -26.87
C GLN A 17 14.51 22.25 -26.64
N SER A 18 13.78 22.41 -27.74
CA SER A 18 12.40 22.86 -27.75
C SER A 18 11.55 22.08 -26.76
N GLY A 19 10.88 22.82 -25.89
CA GLY A 19 9.54 22.47 -25.43
C GLY A 19 9.44 21.38 -24.37
N ILE A 20 10.09 21.56 -23.22
CA ILE A 20 9.48 21.07 -21.97
C ILE A 20 9.63 22.22 -20.96
N ALA A 21 8.50 22.81 -20.57
CA ALA A 21 8.49 23.85 -19.56
C ALA A 21 9.10 23.29 -18.27
N ALA A 22 10.15 23.95 -17.79
CA ALA A 22 10.71 23.70 -16.48
C ALA A 22 9.61 23.89 -15.43
N GLY A 23 9.25 22.81 -14.73
CA GLY A 23 8.41 22.90 -13.53
C GLY A 23 7.17 22.01 -13.51
N GLU A 24 6.87 21.22 -14.54
CA GLU A 24 5.81 20.23 -14.41
C GLU A 24 6.32 19.03 -13.61
N THR A 25 6.26 19.18 -12.29
CA THR A 25 6.23 18.03 -11.39
C THR A 25 5.05 17.18 -11.85
N ILE A 26 5.31 16.02 -12.46
CA ILE A 26 4.29 15.00 -12.63
C ILE A 26 3.89 14.60 -11.22
N ARG A 27 2.89 15.30 -10.67
CA ARG A 27 2.09 14.77 -9.59
C ARG A 27 1.31 13.65 -10.25
N VAL A 28 1.88 12.44 -10.22
CA VAL A 28 1.06 11.23 -10.30
C VAL A 28 0.13 11.37 -9.11
N SER A 29 -1.04 11.93 -9.35
CA SER A 29 -2.08 11.98 -8.35
C SER A 29 -2.40 10.52 -8.09
N ALA A 30 -2.54 10.10 -6.84
CA ALA A 30 -2.93 8.73 -6.50
C ALA A 30 -4.22 8.28 -7.24
N ARG A 31 -4.98 9.24 -7.80
CA ARG A 31 -6.11 9.06 -8.73
C ARG A 31 -5.81 8.35 -10.05
N ASP A 32 -4.54 8.21 -10.47
CA ASP A 32 -4.17 7.47 -11.68
C ASP A 32 -3.72 6.02 -11.41
N MET A 33 -3.59 5.63 -10.13
CA MET A 33 -3.25 4.26 -9.77
C MET A 33 -4.51 3.39 -9.85
N SER A 34 -4.44 2.29 -10.62
CA SER A 34 -5.53 1.32 -10.64
C SER A 34 -5.65 0.64 -9.27
N VAL A 35 -6.88 0.30 -8.87
CA VAL A 35 -7.16 -0.45 -7.64
C VAL A 35 -6.31 -1.73 -7.58
N GLU A 36 -6.19 -2.47 -8.68
CA GLU A 36 -5.38 -3.68 -8.73
C GLU A 36 -3.90 -3.42 -8.39
N THR A 37 -3.33 -2.35 -8.95
CA THR A 37 -1.94 -1.96 -8.67
C THR A 37 -1.76 -1.52 -7.21
N GLU A 38 -2.70 -0.76 -6.67
CA GLU A 38 -2.71 -0.34 -5.27
C GLU A 38 -2.76 -1.54 -4.33
N LEU A 39 -3.72 -2.46 -4.54
CA LEU A 39 -3.89 -3.65 -3.71
C LEU A 39 -2.67 -4.57 -3.77
N ALA A 40 -2.01 -4.70 -4.92
CA ALA A 40 -0.77 -5.46 -5.04
C ALA A 40 0.36 -4.84 -4.19
N GLN A 41 0.53 -3.52 -4.24
CA GLN A 41 1.53 -2.82 -3.43
C GLN A 41 1.27 -2.97 -1.92
N VAL A 42 0.01 -2.83 -1.51
CA VAL A 42 -0.39 -2.99 -0.11
C VAL A 42 -0.21 -4.44 0.34
N THR A 43 -0.56 -5.41 -0.48
CA THR A 43 -0.33 -6.85 -0.21
C THR A 43 1.15 -7.13 0.01
N ASP A 44 2.03 -6.62 -0.85
CA ASP A 44 3.47 -6.77 -0.70
C ASP A 44 4.02 -6.07 0.54
N ARG A 45 3.44 -4.93 0.92
CA ARG A 45 3.79 -4.23 2.16
C ARG A 45 3.39 -5.05 3.37
N ILE A 46 2.17 -5.58 3.41
CA ILE A 46 1.69 -6.43 4.51
C ILE A 46 2.62 -7.64 4.64
N ARG A 47 2.95 -8.31 3.53
CA ARG A 47 3.87 -9.47 3.50
C ARG A 47 5.26 -9.14 4.06
N ARG A 48 5.83 -7.99 3.68
CA ARG A 48 7.18 -7.56 4.11
C ARG A 48 7.22 -7.05 5.55
N GLN A 49 6.17 -6.35 6.00
CA GLN A 49 6.10 -5.81 7.37
C GLN A 49 5.74 -6.89 8.39
N HIS A 50 5.06 -7.96 7.96
CA HIS A 50 4.56 -9.03 8.83
C HIS A 50 5.25 -10.38 8.67
N ASP A 51 6.52 -10.42 8.24
CA ASP A 51 7.40 -11.60 8.42
C ASP A 51 7.60 -11.98 9.91
N VAL A 52 6.99 -11.21 10.83
CA VAL A 52 6.88 -11.41 12.27
C VAL A 52 5.44 -11.57 12.77
N ALA A 53 4.52 -12.10 11.95
CA ALA A 53 3.26 -12.67 12.46
C ALA A 53 3.39 -14.20 12.64
N PRO A 54 4.09 -14.69 13.69
CA PRO A 54 4.18 -16.13 13.95
C PRO A 54 2.81 -16.77 14.22
N PHE A 55 1.75 -15.96 14.40
CA PHE A 55 0.37 -16.43 14.49
C PHE A 55 -0.25 -16.71 13.12
N LEU A 56 -0.09 -15.84 12.11
CA LEU A 56 -0.60 -16.09 10.76
C LEU A 56 0.07 -17.30 10.10
N GLN A 57 1.38 -17.50 10.31
CA GLN A 57 2.11 -18.67 9.80
C GLN A 57 1.59 -20.01 10.33
N ARG A 58 0.88 -20.04 11.47
CA ARG A 58 0.30 -21.27 12.04
C ARG A 58 -1.03 -21.66 11.38
N LEU A 59 -1.69 -20.74 10.67
CA LEU A 59 -2.98 -20.98 10.02
C LEU A 59 -2.82 -21.04 8.49
N HIS A 60 -2.14 -20.07 7.86
CA HIS A 60 -1.88 -20.04 6.42
C HIS A 60 -0.57 -19.32 6.09
N ALA A 61 0.14 -19.75 5.05
CA ALA A 61 1.34 -19.04 4.61
C ALA A 61 0.95 -17.64 4.10
N THR A 62 1.65 -16.58 4.51
CA THR A 62 1.36 -15.19 4.08
C THR A 62 1.42 -15.00 2.56
N SER A 63 2.13 -15.88 1.85
CA SER A 63 2.16 -15.96 0.39
C SER A 63 0.82 -16.38 -0.25
N GLN A 64 -0.08 -16.98 0.51
CA GLN A 64 -1.42 -17.44 0.10
C GLN A 64 -2.53 -16.44 0.49
N MET A 65 -2.17 -15.33 1.11
CA MET A 65 -3.10 -14.30 1.58
C MET A 65 -3.24 -13.19 0.54
N HIS A 66 -4.48 -12.74 0.32
CA HIS A 66 -4.85 -11.74 -0.69
C HIS A 66 -5.83 -10.72 -0.10
N LEU A 67 -5.76 -9.48 -0.59
CA LEU A 67 -6.80 -8.48 -0.34
C LEU A 67 -7.98 -8.77 -1.26
N MET A 68 -9.14 -9.04 -0.66
CA MET A 68 -10.40 -9.19 -1.38
C MET A 68 -11.39 -8.12 -0.91
N PRO A 69 -12.36 -7.71 -1.76
CA PRO A 69 -13.44 -6.84 -1.33
C PRO A 69 -14.12 -7.40 -0.08
N MET A 70 -14.39 -6.54 0.90
CA MET A 70 -14.98 -6.97 2.15
C MET A 70 -16.41 -7.49 1.91
N PRO A 71 -16.71 -8.75 2.27
CA PRO A 71 -18.08 -9.26 2.20
C PRO A 71 -19.03 -8.45 3.07
N GLY A 72 -20.27 -8.26 2.62
CA GLY A 72 -21.29 -7.49 3.36
C GLY A 72 -21.50 -8.00 4.79
N ASP A 73 -21.66 -9.31 4.96
CA ASP A 73 -21.86 -9.92 6.27
C ASP A 73 -20.67 -9.67 7.22
N MET A 74 -19.43 -9.65 6.69
CA MET A 74 -18.25 -9.32 7.49
C MET A 74 -18.24 -7.83 7.88
N MET A 75 -18.69 -6.95 6.99
CA MET A 75 -18.83 -5.53 7.28
C MET A 75 -19.79 -5.27 8.43
N GLU A 76 -20.93 -5.98 8.46
CA GLU A 76 -21.91 -5.86 9.54
C GLU A 76 -21.31 -6.25 10.89
N ILE A 77 -20.56 -7.36 10.93
CA ILE A 77 -19.87 -7.84 12.15
C ILE A 77 -18.82 -6.83 12.61
N VAL A 78 -17.97 -6.36 11.69
CA VAL A 78 -16.90 -5.41 11.99
C VAL A 78 -17.48 -4.07 12.49
N SER A 79 -18.53 -3.57 11.82
CA SER A 79 -19.16 -2.30 12.18
C SER A 79 -19.92 -2.33 13.50
N ALA A 80 -20.31 -3.53 13.96
CA ALA A 80 -20.88 -3.73 15.29
C ALA A 80 -19.83 -3.76 16.40
N SER A 81 -18.54 -3.86 16.07
CA SER A 81 -17.46 -3.84 17.06
C SER A 81 -17.24 -2.41 17.58
N PRO A 82 -17.25 -2.18 18.91
CA PRO A 82 -17.06 -0.85 19.48
C PRO A 82 -15.63 -0.31 19.27
N ASP A 83 -14.67 -1.21 19.03
CA ASP A 83 -13.27 -0.87 18.83
C ASP A 83 -12.93 -0.60 17.35
N TYR A 84 -13.90 -0.79 16.45
CA TYR A 84 -13.69 -0.56 15.03
C TYR A 84 -13.86 0.93 14.69
N ILE A 85 -12.77 1.52 14.20
CA ILE A 85 -12.79 2.81 13.53
C ILE A 85 -12.43 2.55 12.08
N GLN A 86 -13.31 2.98 11.17
CA GLN A 86 -13.07 2.81 9.74
C GLN A 86 -11.79 3.57 9.32
N PRO A 87 -10.83 2.91 8.64
CA PRO A 87 -9.61 3.57 8.20
C PRO A 87 -9.89 4.62 7.11
N GLU A 88 -9.06 5.66 7.08
CA GLU A 88 -9.07 6.65 5.99
C GLU A 88 -8.59 6.00 4.68
N PRO A 89 -9.08 6.44 3.51
CA PRO A 89 -8.60 5.94 2.22
C PRO A 89 -7.08 6.12 2.08
N GLY A 90 -6.38 5.07 1.64
CA GLY A 90 -4.92 5.10 1.46
C GLY A 90 -4.10 5.05 2.75
N SER A 91 -4.75 5.06 3.92
CA SER A 91 -4.05 4.89 5.20
C SER A 91 -3.48 3.46 5.35
N PRO A 92 -2.47 3.25 6.21
CA PRO A 92 -1.94 1.92 6.46
C PRO A 92 -3.03 0.90 6.84
N PRO A 93 -2.90 -0.37 6.44
CA PRO A 93 -3.84 -1.41 6.87
C PRO A 93 -3.96 -1.49 8.39
N VAL A 94 -5.19 -1.63 8.87
CA VAL A 94 -5.50 -1.74 10.30
C VAL A 94 -5.69 -3.20 10.68
N TRP A 95 -5.19 -3.54 11.87
CA TRP A 95 -5.37 -4.86 12.47
C TRP A 95 -6.50 -4.77 13.48
N LEU A 96 -7.51 -5.61 13.29
CA LEU A 96 -8.66 -5.69 14.17
C LEU A 96 -8.73 -7.10 14.76
N GLN A 97 -8.80 -7.18 16.08
CA GLN A 97 -9.07 -8.42 16.78
C GLN A 97 -10.54 -8.42 17.20
N ILE A 98 -11.32 -9.37 16.70
CA ILE A 98 -12.73 -9.54 17.04
C ILE A 98 -12.87 -10.75 17.96
N ALA A 99 -13.48 -10.54 19.11
CA ALA A 99 -13.84 -11.64 20.01
C ALA A 99 -14.91 -12.52 19.35
N ALA A 100 -14.65 -13.82 19.24
CA ALA A 100 -15.54 -14.82 18.65
C ALA A 100 -15.75 -15.98 19.64
N GLY A 101 -16.65 -15.78 20.61
CA GLY A 101 -16.94 -16.77 21.64
C GLY A 101 -15.74 -16.99 22.57
N ASN A 102 -15.18 -18.22 22.57
CA ASN A 102 -13.97 -18.56 23.33
C ASN A 102 -12.66 -18.31 22.56
N ASP A 103 -12.76 -17.80 21.33
CA ASP A 103 -11.62 -17.54 20.45
C ASP A 103 -11.60 -16.07 20.01
N ALA A 104 -10.54 -15.66 19.31
CA ALA A 104 -10.42 -14.35 18.70
C ALA A 104 -10.03 -14.47 17.23
N ALA A 105 -10.76 -13.79 16.36
CA ALA A 105 -10.42 -13.66 14.95
C ALA A 105 -9.59 -12.39 14.74
N GLU A 106 -8.44 -12.52 14.07
CA GLU A 106 -7.65 -11.37 13.63
C GLU A 106 -7.95 -11.07 12.17
N LEU A 107 -8.27 -9.81 11.88
CA LEU A 107 -8.56 -9.30 10.54
C LEU A 107 -7.58 -8.18 10.20
N VAL A 108 -7.11 -8.17 8.96
CA VAL A 108 -6.39 -7.02 8.40
C VAL A 108 -7.31 -6.35 7.40
N ILE A 109 -7.61 -5.08 7.65
CA ILE A 109 -8.56 -4.29 6.86
C ILE A 109 -7.81 -3.13 6.22
N TYR A 110 -8.11 -2.88 4.94
CA TYR A 110 -7.54 -1.77 4.19
C TYR A 110 -8.63 -1.03 3.43
N ARG A 111 -8.57 0.30 3.39
CA ARG A 111 -9.45 1.12 2.56
C ARG A 111 -8.65 1.71 1.40
N SER A 112 -9.00 1.32 0.18
CA SER A 112 -8.32 1.80 -1.02
C SER A 112 -8.50 3.31 -1.20
N GLU A 113 -7.45 3.99 -1.64
CA GLU A 113 -7.50 5.39 -2.07
C GLU A 113 -8.16 5.51 -3.45
N ALA A 114 -7.94 4.54 -4.34
CA ALA A 114 -8.42 4.58 -5.72
C ALA A 114 -9.95 4.47 -5.83
N ASP A 115 -10.62 3.66 -5.00
CA ASP A 115 -12.08 3.46 -5.06
C ASP A 115 -12.82 3.70 -3.73
N SER A 116 -12.10 4.01 -2.64
CA SER A 116 -12.67 4.19 -1.29
C SER A 116 -13.35 2.96 -0.68
N ASN A 117 -13.25 1.78 -1.31
CA ASN A 117 -13.83 0.53 -0.82
C ASN A 117 -12.94 -0.13 0.24
N LEU A 118 -13.57 -0.96 1.06
CA LEU A 118 -12.91 -1.75 2.10
C LEU A 118 -12.54 -3.13 1.58
N TYR A 119 -11.33 -3.54 1.90
CA TYR A 119 -10.72 -4.81 1.54
C TYR A 119 -10.25 -5.52 2.80
N VAL A 120 -10.35 -6.85 2.80
CA VAL A 120 -9.89 -7.72 3.88
C VAL A 120 -8.79 -8.65 3.40
N PHE A 121 -7.75 -8.83 4.21
CA PHE A 121 -6.66 -9.75 3.91
C PHE A 121 -7.01 -11.14 4.41
N VAL A 122 -7.23 -12.07 3.49
CA VAL A 122 -7.71 -13.42 3.79
C VAL A 122 -6.98 -14.46 2.93
N PRO A 123 -6.90 -15.72 3.37
CA PRO A 123 -6.37 -16.78 2.52
C PRO A 123 -7.36 -17.01 1.36
N ILE A 124 -6.85 -17.15 0.14
CA ILE A 124 -7.67 -17.72 -0.94
C ILE A 124 -7.76 -19.22 -0.71
N GLN A 125 -8.95 -19.71 -0.36
CA GLN A 125 -9.22 -21.14 -0.45
C GLN A 125 -9.21 -21.52 -1.93
N VAL A 126 -8.17 -22.25 -2.35
CA VAL A 126 -8.22 -22.98 -3.62
C VAL A 126 -9.13 -24.17 -3.38
N GLY A 127 -10.39 -24.04 -3.77
CA GLY A 127 -11.37 -25.14 -3.81
C GLY A 127 -11.09 -26.07 -4.98
#